data_AF-A0A847PAE6-F1
#
_entry.id   AF-A0A847PAE6-F1
#
_cell.length_a   1.000
_cell.length_b   1.000
_cell.length_c   1.000
_cell.angle_alpha   90.00
_cell.angle_beta   90.00
_cell.angle_gamma   90.00
#
_symmetry.space_group_name_H-M   'P 1'
#
loop_
_entity.id
_entity.type
_entity.pdbx_description
1 polymer ?
#
loop_
_entity_poly.entity_id
_entity_poly.type
_entity_poly.pdbx_seq_one_letter_code
_entity_poly.pdbx_strand_id
1 'polypeptide(L)'
;MKKFILKILVFFAVLICCFPATISAEGNEAKVGDIEYATIQQALNAANDGDTVLLLKDVTSSEGIIINKSVILDGNSFTFTYTGVYSGTSSAITIYSPNVTLKKLSVVAKTTRFGISCYAGGTLTFTEVKIYGGSPPEVPTFALLFGSAASESVVNITDSFIVGNYGITIWGKEMIINIDRSDIRSIENSPDEDYGAIVLSSDGEVGAENTAVNIIDSHIIAFDENANHSVAIINAAETENINIDDDSVVKGKTIKPVALVVSGFCEYYFESLQDAVNYASSKNTYIDIIKDINIENSISINGKVTINGNGKTLSSSDKKGIIIDTTDEVKINNYKITGKTEDVIFSGISIDKKNANLILDNVSVFADEGFAVVVGETANLSIKNSNLSGVIALSIFWGTGSVVEVIDTELIGTNTLPDSSDIFGTIDIAVDDVIINVFGGSITATSQEGKQQQTIVCVVDKMEDARVYLDAELIIEGTAKIVSIDPNSVAPDKVPIIAVRKEYKQQLNNEGYGVTEPNEDDMVFIDYSIQVFEVTYVAEGTTVAVIGVQNGENVTNPPAVPKKPDYIGAWDHDGTNITENTTVNAVYTEAPVPETGDNINITMWVAMMLLSGLGMVIATIYYRKKRLI
;
A
#
# COMPACT_ATOMS: atom_id res chain seq x y z
N MET A 1 38.10 10.38 87.12
CA MET A 1 38.54 9.56 85.96
C MET A 1 37.66 9.69 84.70
N LYS A 2 36.31 9.71 84.79
CA LYS A 2 35.43 9.75 83.60
C LYS A 2 35.57 10.97 82.68
N LYS A 3 35.84 12.17 83.20
CA LYS A 3 35.96 13.41 82.38
C LYS A 3 37.29 13.56 81.64
N PHE A 4 38.34 12.84 82.05
CA PHE A 4 39.66 12.89 81.40
C PHE A 4 39.77 11.90 80.25
N ILE A 5 39.20 10.70 80.42
CA ILE A 5 39.09 9.68 79.36
C ILE A 5 38.19 10.18 78.22
N LEU A 6 37.08 10.85 78.53
CA LEU A 6 36.19 11.40 77.50
C LEU A 6 36.86 12.48 76.63
N LYS A 7 37.77 13.29 77.18
CA LYS A 7 38.51 14.30 76.41
C LYS A 7 39.55 13.67 75.49
N ILE A 8 40.21 12.60 75.92
CA ILE A 8 41.16 11.85 75.07
C ILE A 8 40.41 11.11 73.96
N LEU A 9 39.23 10.56 74.25
CA LEU A 9 38.41 9.83 73.29
C LEU A 9 37.78 10.76 72.25
N VAL A 10 37.35 11.96 72.64
CA VAL A 10 36.89 13.01 71.71
C VAL A 10 38.05 13.58 70.90
N PHE A 11 39.24 13.76 71.48
CA PHE A 11 40.42 14.21 70.74
C PHE A 11 40.90 13.17 69.72
N PHE A 12 40.88 11.88 70.06
CA PHE A 12 41.18 10.81 69.09
C PHE A 12 40.08 10.62 68.04
N ALA A 13 38.80 10.81 68.40
CA ALA A 13 37.70 10.76 67.42
C ALA A 13 37.76 11.93 66.43
N VAL A 14 38.14 13.14 66.88
CA VAL A 14 38.33 14.29 65.98
C VAL A 14 39.62 14.15 65.17
N LEU A 15 40.70 13.56 65.71
CA LEU A 15 41.93 13.29 64.94
C LEU A 15 41.72 12.23 63.85
N ILE A 16 40.91 11.21 64.11
CA ILE A 16 40.57 10.15 63.14
C ILE A 16 39.66 10.70 62.03
N CYS A 17 38.85 11.72 62.29
CA CYS A 17 38.03 12.41 61.28
C CYS A 17 38.80 13.46 60.45
N CYS A 18 40.06 13.77 60.80
CA CYS A 18 40.88 14.79 60.12
C CYS A 18 41.99 14.22 59.22
N PHE A 19 42.09 12.90 59.08
CA PHE A 19 42.84 12.34 57.95
C PHE A 19 41.92 12.40 56.73
N PRO A 20 42.33 13.05 55.61
CA PRO A 20 41.69 12.73 54.36
C PRO A 20 41.83 11.22 54.21
N ALA A 21 40.71 10.52 54.11
CA ALA A 21 40.76 9.19 53.53
C ALA A 21 41.35 9.41 52.14
N THR A 22 42.64 9.12 51.96
CA THR A 22 43.12 8.66 50.67
C THR A 22 42.40 7.33 50.44
N ILE A 23 41.13 7.44 50.03
CA ILE A 23 40.56 6.54 49.06
C ILE A 23 41.65 6.44 48.01
N SER A 24 42.17 5.23 47.81
CA SER A 24 43.04 4.94 46.68
C SER A 24 42.31 5.46 45.45
N ALA A 25 42.69 6.64 44.95
CA ALA A 25 42.13 7.17 43.72
C ALA A 25 42.54 6.17 42.66
N GLU A 26 41.57 5.41 42.14
CA GLU A 26 41.75 4.82 40.83
C GLU A 26 42.28 5.94 39.92
N GLY A 27 43.39 5.70 39.22
CA GLY A 27 44.00 6.72 38.37
C GLY A 27 42.97 7.32 37.41
N ASN A 28 43.15 8.59 37.05
CA ASN A 28 42.27 9.27 36.10
C ASN A 28 42.13 8.45 34.81
N GLU A 29 40.92 8.39 34.26
CA GLU A 29 40.63 7.55 33.08
C GLU A 29 41.07 8.20 31.77
N ALA A 30 40.96 9.53 31.68
CA ALA A 30 41.18 10.26 30.44
C ALA A 30 41.71 11.68 30.68
N LYS A 31 42.22 12.31 29.62
CA LYS A 31 42.61 13.73 29.63
C LYS A 31 42.22 14.48 28.36
N VAL A 32 42.07 15.79 28.50
CA VAL A 32 41.94 16.76 27.39
C VAL A 32 43.05 17.79 27.54
N GLY A 33 43.96 17.84 26.56
CA GLY A 33 45.22 18.57 26.72
C GLY A 33 46.03 18.05 27.91
N ASP A 34 46.28 18.93 28.89
CA ASP A 34 47.00 18.61 30.13
C ASP A 34 46.08 18.36 31.34
N ILE A 35 44.75 18.48 31.18
CA ILE A 35 43.79 18.31 32.26
C ILE A 35 43.31 16.87 32.28
N GLU A 36 43.57 16.17 33.39
CA GLU A 36 43.09 14.81 33.64
C GLU A 36 41.72 14.80 34.31
N TYR A 37 40.91 13.80 33.98
CA TYR A 37 39.55 13.63 34.48
C TYR A 37 39.38 12.23 35.07
N ALA A 38 38.59 12.15 36.14
CA ALA A 38 38.35 10.89 36.82
C ALA A 38 37.62 9.89 35.91
N THR A 39 36.74 10.35 35.03
CA THR A 39 36.03 9.49 34.07
C THR A 39 36.12 9.93 32.61
N ILE A 40 35.98 8.98 31.67
CA ILE A 40 35.87 9.28 30.23
C ILE A 40 34.73 10.27 29.96
N GLN A 41 33.56 10.07 30.58
CA GLN A 41 32.40 10.95 30.37
C GLN A 41 32.66 12.38 30.86
N GLN A 42 33.40 12.56 31.96
CA GLN A 42 33.80 13.89 32.42
C GLN A 42 34.72 14.59 31.42
N ALA A 43 35.69 13.86 30.85
CA ALA A 43 36.56 14.40 29.81
C ALA A 43 35.78 14.79 28.55
N LEU A 44 34.86 13.93 28.08
CA LEU A 44 33.99 14.21 26.93
C LEU A 44 33.09 15.43 27.17
N ASN A 45 32.52 15.58 28.36
CA ASN A 45 31.69 16.72 28.71
C ASN A 45 32.51 18.02 28.74
N ALA A 46 33.77 17.97 29.17
CA ALA A 46 34.66 19.12 29.28
C ALA A 46 35.33 19.52 27.95
N ALA A 47 35.52 18.57 27.02
CA ALA A 47 36.07 18.80 25.70
C ALA A 47 35.25 19.83 24.90
N ASN A 48 35.91 20.62 24.06
CA ASN A 48 35.27 21.43 23.03
C ASN A 48 35.21 20.65 21.70
N ASP A 49 34.45 21.15 20.73
CA ASP A 49 34.47 20.58 19.40
C ASP A 49 35.88 20.65 18.79
N GLY A 50 36.32 19.56 18.19
CA GLY A 50 37.67 19.34 17.65
C GLY A 50 38.70 18.84 18.68
N ASP A 51 38.39 18.85 19.99
CA ASP A 51 39.35 18.40 21.00
C ASP A 51 39.59 16.89 20.93
N THR A 52 40.78 16.49 21.38
CA THR A 52 41.14 15.08 21.59
C THR A 52 40.98 14.70 23.05
N VAL A 53 40.14 13.70 23.31
CA VAL A 53 40.04 12.99 24.59
C VAL A 53 40.92 11.75 24.51
N LEU A 54 41.99 11.71 25.30
CA LEU A 54 42.95 10.60 25.32
C LEU A 54 42.72 9.71 26.55
N LEU A 55 42.57 8.40 26.35
CA LEU A 55 42.52 7.42 27.45
C LEU A 55 43.90 7.21 28.08
N LEU A 56 43.93 7.03 29.39
CA LEU A 56 45.14 6.88 30.20
C LEU A 56 45.32 5.47 30.79
N LYS A 57 44.27 4.67 30.79
CA LYS A 57 44.23 3.30 31.30
C LYS A 57 43.06 2.53 30.69
N ASP A 58 43.05 1.21 30.88
CA ASP A 58 41.84 0.41 30.67
C ASP A 58 40.74 0.85 31.65
N VAL A 59 39.50 0.85 31.18
CA VAL A 59 38.32 1.32 31.91
C VAL A 59 37.25 0.25 31.90
N THR A 60 36.63 0.00 33.06
CA THR A 60 35.49 -0.91 33.20
C THR A 60 34.33 -0.14 33.81
N SER A 61 33.16 -0.16 33.19
CA SER A 61 32.00 0.63 33.61
C SER A 61 30.69 -0.12 33.35
N SER A 62 29.71 0.03 34.25
CA SER A 62 28.33 -0.37 34.00
C SER A 62 27.51 0.66 33.23
N GLU A 63 28.01 1.90 33.16
CA GLU A 63 27.41 3.01 32.42
C GLU A 63 28.05 3.13 31.04
N GLY A 64 27.23 3.34 30.01
CA GLY A 64 27.70 3.57 28.64
C GLY A 64 28.30 4.97 28.47
N ILE A 65 29.12 5.12 27.43
CA ILE A 65 29.72 6.41 27.05
C ILE A 65 28.79 7.13 26.07
N ILE A 66 28.55 8.43 26.30
CA ILE A 66 27.75 9.27 25.41
C ILE A 66 28.63 10.37 24.82
N ILE A 67 28.71 10.42 23.48
CA ILE A 67 29.44 11.43 22.72
C ILE A 67 28.45 12.40 22.08
N ASN A 68 28.32 13.59 22.66
CA ASN A 68 27.43 14.66 22.20
C ASN A 68 28.16 15.83 21.52
N LYS A 69 29.49 15.72 21.36
CA LYS A 69 30.36 16.76 20.77
C LYS A 69 31.21 16.18 19.65
N SER A 70 31.59 17.01 18.70
CA SER A 70 32.44 16.61 17.58
C SER A 70 33.88 16.46 18.08
N VAL A 71 34.28 15.28 18.53
CA VAL A 71 35.58 15.06 19.20
C VAL A 71 36.36 13.90 18.61
N ILE A 72 37.65 13.84 18.95
CA ILE A 72 38.49 12.67 18.73
C ILE A 72 38.61 11.92 20.07
N LEU A 73 38.05 10.72 20.18
CA LEU A 73 38.32 9.81 21.29
C LEU A 73 39.48 8.88 20.88
N ASP A 74 40.66 9.19 21.40
CA ASP A 74 41.87 8.39 21.23
C ASP A 74 41.98 7.40 22.39
N GLY A 75 41.72 6.13 22.10
CA GLY A 75 41.81 5.05 23.07
C GLY A 75 43.24 4.77 23.52
N ASN A 76 44.26 5.28 22.83
CA ASN A 76 45.68 5.03 23.15
C ASN A 76 46.00 3.52 23.34
N SER A 77 45.32 2.69 22.56
CA SER A 77 45.36 1.22 22.64
C SER A 77 44.81 0.61 23.94
N PHE A 78 44.12 1.38 24.77
CA PHE A 78 43.39 0.89 25.94
C PHE A 78 42.00 0.35 25.58
N THR A 79 41.44 -0.36 26.56
CA THR A 79 40.16 -1.05 26.47
C THR A 79 39.10 -0.36 27.33
N PHE A 80 37.92 -0.12 26.75
CA PHE A 80 36.70 0.15 27.49
C PHE A 80 35.85 -1.12 27.58
N THR A 81 35.60 -1.59 28.80
CA THR A 81 34.77 -2.77 29.09
C THR A 81 33.45 -2.35 29.68
N TYR A 82 32.36 -2.58 28.93
CA TYR A 82 31.01 -2.38 29.43
C TYR A 82 30.53 -3.62 30.20
N THR A 83 30.00 -3.41 31.40
CA THR A 83 29.50 -4.47 32.29
C THR A 83 28.04 -4.24 32.73
N GLY A 84 27.33 -3.33 32.07
CA GLY A 84 25.93 -3.08 32.36
C GLY A 84 25.03 -4.25 31.93
N VAL A 85 23.79 -4.25 32.41
CA VAL A 85 22.83 -5.33 32.16
C VAL A 85 22.25 -5.18 30.75
N TYR A 86 22.07 -6.31 30.06
CA TYR A 86 21.37 -6.33 28.78
C TYR A 86 19.97 -5.72 28.92
N SER A 87 19.73 -4.69 28.13
CA SER A 87 18.40 -4.17 27.84
C SER A 87 18.25 -4.06 26.33
N GLY A 88 17.01 -4.08 25.85
CA GLY A 88 16.70 -3.86 24.44
C GLY A 88 17.15 -2.49 23.90
N THR A 89 17.78 -1.64 24.71
CA THR A 89 18.33 -0.32 24.35
C THR A 89 19.77 -0.10 24.85
N SER A 90 20.41 -1.10 25.45
CA SER A 90 21.74 -0.99 26.04
C SER A 90 22.83 -0.77 24.99
N SER A 91 23.71 0.21 25.21
CA SER A 91 24.85 0.50 24.34
C SER A 91 26.13 0.78 25.14
N ALA A 92 27.29 0.29 24.67
CA ALA A 92 28.56 0.61 25.31
C ALA A 92 29.03 2.03 24.95
N ILE A 93 28.89 2.45 23.68
CA ILE A 93 29.13 3.83 23.23
C ILE A 93 27.99 4.30 22.34
N THR A 94 27.43 5.48 22.63
CA THR A 94 26.42 6.14 21.80
C THR A 94 26.94 7.48 21.30
N ILE A 95 26.81 7.72 19.99
CA ILE A 95 27.26 8.93 19.30
C ILE A 95 26.05 9.72 18.79
N TYR A 96 25.85 10.92 19.32
CA TYR A 96 24.81 11.87 18.91
C TYR A 96 25.38 13.14 18.25
N SER A 97 26.66 13.14 17.91
CA SER A 97 27.34 14.29 17.32
C SER A 97 27.95 13.96 15.96
N PRO A 98 27.92 14.88 14.99
CA PRO A 98 28.63 14.68 13.73
C PRO A 98 30.15 14.77 13.95
N ASN A 99 30.92 14.36 12.94
CA ASN A 99 32.38 14.63 12.88
C ASN A 99 33.16 14.03 14.06
N VAL A 100 32.82 12.79 14.44
CA VAL A 100 33.47 12.06 15.55
C VAL A 100 34.51 11.09 15.01
N THR A 101 35.67 11.06 15.65
CA THR A 101 36.72 10.07 15.39
C THR A 101 36.95 9.19 16.62
N LEU A 102 36.82 7.88 16.46
CA LEU A 102 37.33 6.90 17.40
C LEU A 102 38.61 6.30 16.83
N LYS A 103 39.69 6.25 17.61
CA LYS A 103 40.90 5.57 17.17
C LYS A 103 41.61 4.81 18.28
N LYS A 104 42.29 3.73 17.92
CA LYS A 104 43.11 2.91 18.84
C LYS A 104 42.37 2.51 20.11
N LEU A 105 41.12 2.08 19.96
CA LEU A 105 40.23 1.79 21.09
C LEU A 105 39.70 0.37 20.96
N SER A 106 39.77 -0.40 22.04
CA SER A 106 39.04 -1.67 22.16
C SER A 106 37.79 -1.48 23.00
N VAL A 107 36.64 -1.97 22.51
CA VAL A 107 35.34 -1.89 23.18
C VAL A 107 34.86 -3.32 23.42
N VAL A 108 34.80 -3.71 24.70
CA VAL A 108 34.28 -5.01 25.14
C VAL A 108 32.83 -4.85 25.59
N ALA A 109 31.89 -5.36 24.80
CA ALA A 109 30.46 -5.09 24.91
C ALA A 109 29.64 -6.40 25.06
N LYS A 110 30.00 -7.24 26.04
CA LYS A 110 29.49 -8.63 26.16
C LYS A 110 27.99 -8.73 26.31
N THR A 111 27.41 -7.80 27.07
CA THR A 111 26.03 -7.83 27.55
C THR A 111 25.19 -6.73 26.93
N THR A 112 25.67 -6.03 25.90
CA THR A 112 24.91 -4.93 25.26
C THR A 112 24.14 -5.41 24.05
N ARG A 113 23.03 -4.74 23.77
CA ARG A 113 22.44 -4.78 22.43
C ARG A 113 23.37 -4.14 21.39
N PHE A 114 23.97 -2.99 21.72
CA PHE A 114 24.83 -2.24 20.79
C PHE A 114 26.25 -2.07 21.34
N GLY A 115 27.26 -2.50 20.59
CA GLY A 115 28.65 -2.13 20.89
C GLY A 115 28.83 -0.62 20.75
N ILE A 116 28.71 -0.10 19.53
CA ILE A 116 28.69 1.32 19.22
C ILE A 116 27.45 1.65 18.40
N SER A 117 26.71 2.69 18.80
CA SER A 117 25.52 3.17 18.10
C SER A 117 25.69 4.62 17.67
N CYS A 118 25.45 4.91 16.39
CA CYS A 118 25.62 6.24 15.79
C CYS A 118 24.28 6.80 15.34
N TYR A 119 23.94 8.02 15.79
CA TYR A 119 22.66 8.69 15.53
C TYR A 119 22.86 10.15 15.09
N ALA A 120 23.96 10.44 14.40
CA ALA A 120 24.22 11.76 13.83
C ALA A 120 24.95 11.63 12.48
N GLY A 121 24.62 12.57 11.57
CA GLY A 121 25.21 12.69 10.24
C GLY A 121 26.70 13.09 10.24
N GLY A 122 27.21 13.50 9.07
CA GLY A 122 28.57 14.07 8.94
C GLY A 122 29.65 13.01 8.77
N THR A 123 30.89 13.30 9.20
CA THR A 123 32.00 12.34 9.03
C THR A 123 32.23 11.51 10.29
N LEU A 124 32.11 10.19 10.20
CA LEU A 124 32.44 9.27 11.30
C LEU A 124 33.70 8.50 10.92
N THR A 125 34.70 8.46 11.80
CA THR A 125 35.97 7.78 11.53
C THR A 125 36.31 6.78 12.63
N PHE A 126 36.61 5.56 12.24
CA PHE A 126 37.03 4.45 13.10
C PHE A 126 38.38 3.94 12.60
N THR A 127 39.46 4.17 13.34
CA THR A 127 40.81 3.74 12.93
C THR A 127 41.46 2.91 14.02
N GLU A 128 41.85 1.67 13.73
CA GLU A 128 42.36 0.75 14.76
C GLU A 128 41.35 0.55 15.92
N VAL A 129 40.05 0.48 15.59
CA VAL A 129 38.98 0.25 16.56
C VAL A 129 38.61 -1.23 16.60
N LYS A 130 38.44 -1.77 17.80
CA LYS A 130 38.00 -3.15 18.02
C LYS A 130 36.68 -3.18 18.77
N ILE A 131 35.69 -3.92 18.28
CA ILE A 131 34.40 -4.11 18.96
C ILE A 131 34.14 -5.62 19.07
N TYR A 132 33.96 -6.13 20.28
CA TYR A 132 33.73 -7.55 20.56
C TYR A 132 33.09 -7.73 21.94
N GLY A 133 32.51 -8.88 22.25
CA GLY A 133 31.92 -9.14 23.57
C GLY A 133 32.77 -10.02 24.49
N GLY A 134 34.02 -10.31 24.17
CA GLY A 134 34.90 -11.18 24.97
C GLY A 134 35.43 -12.38 24.17
N SER A 135 35.53 -13.54 24.83
CA SER A 135 35.78 -14.80 24.11
C SER A 135 34.48 -15.22 23.40
N PRO A 136 34.53 -15.62 22.12
CA PRO A 136 33.37 -16.21 21.45
C PRO A 136 32.75 -17.33 22.33
N PRO A 137 31.41 -17.41 22.47
CA PRO A 137 30.37 -16.71 21.71
C PRO A 137 29.80 -15.43 22.38
N GLU A 138 30.47 -14.84 23.38
CA GLU A 138 29.98 -13.60 24.00
C GLU A 138 30.25 -12.41 23.06
N VAL A 139 29.27 -11.97 22.27
CA VAL A 139 29.37 -10.82 21.34
C VAL A 139 28.13 -9.92 21.44
N PRO A 140 28.23 -8.61 21.18
CA PRO A 140 27.05 -7.73 21.14
C PRO A 140 26.09 -8.14 20.01
N THR A 141 24.79 -7.91 20.19
CA THR A 141 23.81 -8.18 19.12
C THR A 141 24.14 -7.39 17.85
N PHE A 142 24.41 -6.10 18.00
CA PHE A 142 24.85 -5.21 16.92
C PHE A 142 26.19 -4.61 17.34
N ALA A 143 27.30 -5.01 16.72
CA ALA A 143 28.60 -4.48 17.12
C ALA A 143 28.73 -2.99 16.74
N LEU A 144 28.38 -2.63 15.50
CA LEU A 144 28.35 -1.24 15.05
C LEU A 144 27.03 -0.93 14.33
N LEU A 145 26.23 -0.03 14.88
CA LEU A 145 24.97 0.43 14.29
C LEU A 145 25.10 1.87 13.80
N PHE A 146 24.63 2.11 12.57
CA PHE A 146 24.31 3.43 12.04
C PHE A 146 22.79 3.57 11.96
N GLY A 147 22.19 4.27 12.93
CA GLY A 147 20.75 4.51 12.96
C GLY A 147 20.30 5.45 11.83
N SER A 148 18.99 5.57 11.63
CA SER A 148 18.41 6.45 10.59
C SER A 148 18.88 7.92 10.69
N ALA A 149 19.12 8.42 11.91
CA ALA A 149 19.66 9.77 12.15
C ALA A 149 21.14 9.96 11.69
N ALA A 150 21.83 8.87 11.32
CA ALA A 150 23.16 8.91 10.70
C ALA A 150 23.12 8.98 9.17
N SER A 151 21.95 9.21 8.57
CA SER A 151 21.82 9.41 7.11
C SER A 151 22.76 10.51 6.60
N GLU A 152 23.13 10.42 5.31
CA GLU A 152 24.06 11.35 4.63
C GLU A 152 25.49 11.38 5.21
N SER A 153 25.83 10.44 6.09
CA SER A 153 27.17 10.37 6.67
C SER A 153 28.22 9.82 5.71
N VAL A 154 29.45 10.31 5.84
CA VAL A 154 30.65 9.66 5.33
C VAL A 154 31.31 8.91 6.48
N VAL A 155 31.30 7.58 6.42
CA VAL A 155 31.88 6.70 7.43
C VAL A 155 33.17 6.11 6.89
N ASN A 156 34.26 6.22 7.64
CA ASN A 156 35.53 5.61 7.31
C ASN A 156 35.93 4.62 8.41
N ILE A 157 36.10 3.36 8.06
CA ILE A 157 36.50 2.27 8.93
C ILE A 157 37.81 1.72 8.39
N THR A 158 38.88 1.85 9.16
CA THR A 158 40.23 1.53 8.70
C THR A 158 40.99 0.73 9.76
N ASP A 159 41.71 -0.32 9.35
CA ASP A 159 42.53 -1.16 10.24
C ASP A 159 41.77 -1.67 11.48
N SER A 160 40.46 -1.94 11.34
CA SER A 160 39.54 -2.19 12.46
C SER A 160 39.04 -3.63 12.51
N PHE A 161 38.60 -4.09 13.69
CA PHE A 161 38.10 -5.45 13.92
C PHE A 161 36.74 -5.41 14.63
N ILE A 162 35.67 -5.77 13.93
CA ILE A 162 34.29 -5.61 14.42
C ILE A 162 33.59 -6.96 14.42
N VAL A 163 33.12 -7.40 15.59
CA VAL A 163 32.47 -8.69 15.77
C VAL A 163 31.21 -8.54 16.61
N GLY A 164 30.09 -8.97 16.06
CA GLY A 164 28.78 -9.04 16.72
C GLY A 164 28.02 -10.27 16.23
N ASN A 165 26.77 -10.44 16.69
CA ASN A 165 25.82 -11.25 15.94
C ASN A 165 25.67 -10.58 14.56
N TYR A 166 25.27 -9.31 14.55
CA TYR A 166 25.47 -8.42 13.41
C TYR A 166 26.77 -7.63 13.57
N GLY A 167 27.63 -7.69 12.55
CA GLY A 167 28.89 -6.93 12.54
C GLY A 167 28.64 -5.43 12.41
N ILE A 168 28.16 -5.02 11.23
CA ILE A 168 27.75 -3.66 10.92
C ILE A 168 26.29 -3.68 10.47
N THR A 169 25.46 -2.82 11.05
CA THR A 169 24.06 -2.64 10.66
C THR A 169 23.80 -1.18 10.32
N ILE A 170 23.12 -0.96 9.19
CA ILE A 170 22.95 0.36 8.57
C ILE A 170 21.47 0.60 8.35
N TRP A 171 20.93 1.64 8.98
CA TRP A 171 19.56 2.13 8.85
C TRP A 171 19.52 3.54 8.25
N GLY A 172 20.67 4.21 8.16
CA GLY A 172 20.80 5.51 7.52
C GLY A 172 20.82 5.40 5.99
N LYS A 173 20.15 6.35 5.33
CA LYS A 173 20.11 6.48 3.87
C LYS A 173 21.20 7.42 3.36
N GLU A 174 21.51 7.34 2.07
CA GLU A 174 22.43 8.24 1.36
C GLU A 174 23.82 8.33 2.01
N MET A 175 24.24 7.28 2.73
CA MET A 175 25.55 7.23 3.38
C MET A 175 26.64 6.78 2.40
N ILE A 176 27.89 7.13 2.70
CA ILE A 176 29.08 6.55 2.05
C ILE A 176 29.89 5.87 3.15
N ILE A 177 29.98 4.54 3.12
CA ILE A 177 30.69 3.75 4.12
C ILE A 177 31.92 3.13 3.45
N ASN A 178 33.10 3.53 3.87
CA ASN A 178 34.38 3.02 3.37
C ASN A 178 34.98 2.10 4.42
N ILE A 179 35.26 0.86 4.05
CA ILE A 179 35.86 -0.19 4.87
C ILE A 179 37.19 -0.57 4.22
N ASP A 180 38.29 -0.30 4.91
CA ASP A 180 39.66 -0.46 4.41
C ASP A 180 40.50 -1.26 5.42
N ARG A 181 41.19 -2.31 4.97
CA ARG A 181 42.06 -3.16 5.82
C ARG A 181 41.40 -3.63 7.12
N SER A 182 40.10 -3.92 7.07
CA SER A 182 39.30 -4.21 8.26
C SER A 182 38.68 -5.60 8.20
N ASP A 183 38.34 -6.15 9.36
CA ASP A 183 37.78 -7.49 9.50
C ASP A 183 36.44 -7.38 10.23
N ILE A 184 35.36 -7.64 9.49
CA ILE A 184 33.98 -7.51 9.95
C ILE A 184 33.37 -8.90 10.01
N ARG A 185 32.88 -9.29 11.19
CA ARG A 185 32.37 -10.63 11.41
C ARG A 185 30.99 -10.69 12.07
N SER A 186 30.19 -11.61 11.56
CA SER A 186 28.97 -12.12 12.19
C SER A 186 29.27 -13.48 12.83
N ILE A 187 28.77 -13.67 14.05
CA ILE A 187 28.79 -14.96 14.75
C ILE A 187 27.36 -15.28 15.18
N GLU A 188 26.77 -16.29 14.55
CA GLU A 188 25.43 -16.78 14.85
C GLU A 188 25.45 -17.77 16.02
N ASN A 189 24.44 -17.66 16.87
CA ASN A 189 24.21 -18.59 17.97
C ASN A 189 22.77 -19.14 17.98
N SER A 190 21.99 -18.84 16.93
CA SER A 190 20.59 -19.20 16.78
C SER A 190 20.44 -20.04 15.52
N PRO A 191 19.79 -21.22 15.55
CA PRO A 191 19.53 -22.00 14.35
C PRO A 191 18.42 -21.41 13.46
N ASP A 192 17.72 -20.38 13.96
CA ASP A 192 16.57 -19.79 13.28
C ASP A 192 16.93 -18.49 12.53
N GLU A 193 18.08 -17.83 12.80
CA GLU A 193 18.36 -16.43 12.43
C GLU A 193 19.68 -16.25 11.65
N ASP A 194 19.59 -16.00 10.34
CA ASP A 194 20.75 -15.69 9.51
C ASP A 194 21.31 -14.27 9.82
N TYR A 195 22.28 -14.18 10.72
CA TYR A 195 22.94 -12.91 11.06
C TYR A 195 23.94 -12.44 10.00
N GLY A 196 23.86 -11.18 9.59
CA GLY A 196 24.76 -10.56 8.61
C GLY A 196 26.01 -9.91 9.21
N ALA A 197 27.18 -10.11 8.59
CA ALA A 197 28.38 -9.35 8.95
C ALA A 197 28.24 -7.87 8.55
N ILE A 198 27.62 -7.61 7.40
CA ILE A 198 27.17 -6.27 6.98
C ILE A 198 25.68 -6.36 6.60
N VAL A 199 24.86 -5.49 7.18
CA VAL A 199 23.42 -5.42 6.91
C VAL A 199 23.04 -4.00 6.51
N LEU A 200 22.56 -3.85 5.28
CA LEU A 200 21.80 -2.69 4.85
C LEU A 200 20.33 -3.01 5.14
N SER A 201 19.79 -2.47 6.22
CA SER A 201 18.45 -2.81 6.73
C SER A 201 17.35 -2.07 5.97
N SER A 202 16.15 -2.64 6.01
CA SER A 202 14.89 -2.04 5.58
C SER A 202 13.75 -2.68 6.34
N ASP A 203 12.82 -1.87 6.86
CA ASP A 203 11.53 -2.36 7.41
C ASP A 203 10.38 -2.27 6.37
N GLY A 204 10.71 -1.90 5.13
CA GLY A 204 9.78 -1.73 4.02
C GLY A 204 9.24 -0.31 3.85
N GLU A 205 9.37 0.55 4.87
CA GLU A 205 9.09 2.00 4.77
C GLU A 205 10.38 2.83 4.85
N VAL A 206 11.31 2.43 5.73
CA VAL A 206 12.57 3.10 6.02
C VAL A 206 13.69 2.08 5.92
N GLY A 207 14.74 2.43 5.18
CA GLY A 207 15.90 1.58 5.01
C GLY A 207 17.15 2.36 4.62
N ALA A 208 18.24 1.62 4.39
CA ALA A 208 19.53 2.15 3.98
C ALA A 208 19.59 2.55 2.49
N GLU A 209 18.53 3.18 1.98
CA GLU A 209 18.41 3.51 0.57
C GLU A 209 19.48 4.49 0.10
N ASN A 210 19.97 4.31 -1.12
CA ASN A 210 21.04 5.08 -1.75
C ASN A 210 22.37 5.07 -0.97
N THR A 211 22.56 4.18 0.01
CA THR A 211 23.81 4.06 0.77
C THR A 211 24.83 3.24 -0.01
N ALA A 212 26.04 3.78 -0.15
CA ALA A 212 27.20 3.10 -0.73
C ALA A 212 28.04 2.42 0.35
N VAL A 213 28.40 1.15 0.16
CA VAL A 213 29.39 0.43 0.99
C VAL A 213 30.57 0.03 0.12
N ASN A 214 31.72 0.63 0.35
CA ASN A 214 32.98 0.37 -0.36
C ASN A 214 33.91 -0.45 0.52
N ILE A 215 34.32 -1.62 0.05
CA ILE A 215 35.10 -2.61 0.79
C ILE A 215 36.42 -2.83 0.04
N ILE A 216 37.53 -2.52 0.72
CA ILE A 216 38.89 -2.48 0.16
C ILE A 216 39.83 -3.26 1.07
N ASP A 217 40.59 -4.22 0.53
CA ASP A 217 41.59 -5.02 1.26
C ASP A 217 41.08 -5.56 2.62
N SER A 218 39.79 -5.92 2.67
CA SER A 218 39.06 -6.20 3.91
C SER A 218 38.43 -7.60 3.91
N HIS A 219 38.18 -8.14 5.10
CA HIS A 219 37.57 -9.44 5.31
C HIS A 219 36.13 -9.31 5.86
N ILE A 220 35.15 -9.85 5.14
CA ILE A 220 33.75 -9.91 5.57
C ILE A 220 33.35 -11.37 5.75
N ILE A 221 33.08 -11.80 6.98
CA ILE A 221 32.93 -13.23 7.30
C ILE A 221 31.71 -13.44 8.20
N ALA A 222 30.81 -14.35 7.84
CA ALA A 222 29.71 -14.77 8.71
C ALA A 222 29.77 -16.27 8.97
N PHE A 223 29.45 -16.67 10.20
CA PHE A 223 29.37 -18.06 10.62
C PHE A 223 28.01 -18.39 11.22
N ASP A 224 27.48 -19.57 10.87
CA ASP A 224 26.29 -20.16 11.50
C ASP A 224 26.61 -20.73 12.90
N GLU A 225 25.60 -21.22 13.62
CA GLU A 225 25.76 -21.83 14.94
C GLU A 225 26.61 -23.11 14.94
N ASN A 226 26.87 -23.67 13.76
CA ASN A 226 27.70 -24.84 13.51
C ASN A 226 29.10 -24.49 12.96
N ALA A 227 29.44 -23.20 12.92
CA ALA A 227 30.68 -22.64 12.38
C ALA A 227 30.91 -22.87 10.87
N ASN A 228 29.85 -23.14 10.09
CA ASN A 228 29.88 -23.05 8.63
C ASN A 228 29.68 -21.61 8.18
N HIS A 229 30.02 -21.28 6.94
CA HIS A 229 29.78 -19.94 6.43
C HIS A 229 28.27 -19.69 6.22
N SER A 230 27.75 -18.62 6.84
CA SER A 230 26.35 -18.18 6.77
C SER A 230 26.21 -16.99 5.81
N VAL A 231 25.35 -16.02 6.10
CA VAL A 231 25.10 -14.82 5.30
C VAL A 231 26.09 -13.71 5.67
N ALA A 232 27.07 -13.44 4.80
CA ALA A 232 28.06 -12.40 5.03
C ALA A 232 27.46 -10.99 4.86
N ILE A 233 26.65 -10.81 3.82
CA ILE A 233 26.10 -9.51 3.45
C ILE A 233 24.59 -9.64 3.20
N ILE A 234 23.80 -8.82 3.88
CA ILE A 234 22.37 -8.67 3.67
C ILE A 234 22.12 -7.30 3.06
N ASN A 235 21.58 -7.26 1.84
CA ASN A 235 21.13 -6.01 1.22
C ASN A 235 19.60 -5.96 1.15
N ALA A 236 18.97 -5.52 2.24
CA ALA A 236 17.52 -5.32 2.30
C ALA A 236 17.08 -3.98 1.69
N ALA A 237 18.00 -3.02 1.47
CA ALA A 237 17.70 -1.80 0.73
C ALA A 237 17.36 -2.11 -0.74
N GLU A 238 16.48 -1.33 -1.35
CA GLU A 238 16.14 -1.43 -2.76
C GLU A 238 17.33 -1.12 -3.67
N THR A 239 18.16 -0.15 -3.25
CA THR A 239 19.36 0.22 -4.00
C THR A 239 20.50 -0.78 -3.86
N GLU A 240 21.25 -0.96 -4.95
CA GLU A 240 22.44 -1.81 -4.97
C GLU A 240 23.69 -0.95 -5.12
N ASN A 241 24.44 -0.79 -4.03
CA ASN A 241 25.69 -0.02 -4.06
C ASN A 241 26.72 -0.59 -3.08
N ILE A 242 27.01 -1.88 -3.23
CA ILE A 242 28.06 -2.59 -2.47
C ILE A 242 29.21 -2.86 -3.44
N ASN A 243 30.34 -2.19 -3.21
CA ASN A 243 31.53 -2.25 -4.04
C ASN A 243 32.62 -2.99 -3.27
N ILE A 244 33.11 -4.11 -3.82
CA ILE A 244 34.15 -4.95 -3.20
C ILE A 244 35.32 -5.01 -4.18
N ASP A 245 36.53 -4.70 -3.72
CA ASP A 245 37.74 -4.82 -4.55
C ASP A 245 38.27 -6.26 -4.66
N ASP A 246 39.26 -6.45 -5.52
CA ASP A 246 39.84 -7.77 -5.80
C ASP A 246 40.70 -8.33 -4.64
N ASP A 247 41.15 -7.45 -3.74
CA ASP A 247 41.98 -7.82 -2.59
C ASP A 247 41.13 -8.23 -1.37
N SER A 248 39.84 -7.88 -1.36
CA SER A 248 38.89 -8.23 -0.33
C SER A 248 38.43 -9.69 -0.36
N VAL A 249 38.13 -10.22 0.83
CA VAL A 249 37.62 -11.59 1.02
C VAL A 249 36.24 -11.56 1.65
N VAL A 250 35.25 -12.13 0.95
CA VAL A 250 33.90 -12.38 1.50
C VAL A 250 33.70 -13.89 1.68
N LYS A 251 33.41 -14.31 2.91
CA LYS A 251 33.12 -15.71 3.28
C LYS A 251 31.72 -15.84 3.84
N GLY A 252 30.83 -16.37 3.01
CA GLY A 252 29.39 -16.45 3.25
C GLY A 252 28.62 -16.03 2.00
N LYS A 253 27.29 -16.08 2.08
CA LYS A 253 26.42 -15.62 0.99
C LYS A 253 26.22 -14.11 1.05
N THR A 254 25.94 -13.51 -0.11
CA THR A 254 25.34 -12.19 -0.19
C THR A 254 23.90 -12.39 -0.65
N ILE A 255 22.93 -11.91 0.12
CA ILE A 255 21.51 -12.09 -0.18
C ILE A 255 20.82 -10.76 -0.41
N LYS A 256 19.73 -10.81 -1.19
CA LYS A 256 18.83 -9.67 -1.46
C LYS A 256 17.43 -10.06 -1.03
N PRO A 257 17.11 -9.94 0.27
CA PRO A 257 15.82 -10.36 0.77
C PRO A 257 14.70 -9.50 0.19
N VAL A 258 13.54 -10.13 0.03
CA VAL A 258 12.30 -9.49 -0.44
C VAL A 258 11.27 -9.35 0.67
N ALA A 259 11.44 -10.10 1.76
CA ALA A 259 10.59 -10.07 2.92
C ALA A 259 11.42 -10.08 4.22
N LEU A 260 10.89 -9.39 5.22
CA LEU A 260 11.39 -9.36 6.59
C LEU A 260 10.32 -9.92 7.52
N VAL A 261 10.72 -10.72 8.50
CA VAL A 261 9.88 -11.09 9.63
C VAL A 261 10.58 -10.65 10.90
N VAL A 262 9.87 -9.91 11.75
CA VAL A 262 10.38 -9.51 13.08
C VAL A 262 9.74 -10.39 14.15
N SER A 263 10.56 -10.96 15.02
CA SER A 263 10.11 -11.73 16.17
C SER A 263 10.96 -11.40 17.40
N GLY A 264 10.36 -10.70 18.37
CA GLY A 264 11.09 -10.20 19.53
C GLY A 264 12.05 -9.06 19.16
N PHE A 265 13.36 -9.28 19.32
CA PHE A 265 14.41 -8.32 18.96
C PHE A 265 15.24 -8.76 17.74
N CYS A 266 14.79 -9.80 17.05
CA CYS A 266 15.48 -10.49 15.98
C CYS A 266 14.83 -10.17 14.63
N GLU A 267 15.66 -10.09 13.59
CA GLU A 267 15.27 -9.75 12.22
C GLU A 267 15.62 -10.91 11.27
N TYR A 268 14.58 -11.48 10.66
CA TYR A 268 14.70 -12.65 9.79
C TYR A 268 14.46 -12.24 8.34
N TYR A 269 15.49 -12.35 7.52
CA TYR A 269 15.50 -11.89 6.13
C TYR A 269 15.29 -13.06 5.17
N PHE A 270 14.32 -12.94 4.24
CA PHE A 270 13.96 -14.01 3.32
C PHE A 270 14.11 -13.58 1.86
N GLU A 271 14.79 -14.39 1.04
CA GLU A 271 14.88 -14.21 -0.42
C GLU A 271 13.59 -14.65 -1.14
N SER A 272 12.70 -15.36 -0.43
CA SER A 272 11.43 -15.90 -0.95
C SER A 272 10.28 -15.53 -0.03
N LEU A 273 9.19 -15.00 -0.61
CA LEU A 273 7.95 -14.76 0.11
C LEU A 273 7.33 -16.06 0.65
N GLN A 274 7.48 -17.18 -0.06
CA GLN A 274 6.94 -18.46 0.42
C GLN A 274 7.62 -18.91 1.72
N ASP A 275 8.94 -18.70 1.83
CA ASP A 275 9.69 -19.07 3.03
C ASP A 275 9.34 -18.14 4.21
N ALA A 276 9.17 -16.84 3.94
CA ALA A 276 8.65 -15.89 4.93
C ALA A 276 7.26 -16.29 5.43
N VAL A 277 6.34 -16.69 4.53
CA VAL A 277 5.01 -17.18 4.87
C VAL A 277 5.07 -18.43 5.75
N ASN A 278 5.92 -19.40 5.39
CA ASN A 278 6.10 -20.62 6.17
C ASN A 278 6.61 -20.31 7.58
N TYR A 279 7.61 -19.44 7.69
CA TYR A 279 8.18 -19.02 8.96
C TYR A 279 7.18 -18.25 9.82
N ALA A 280 6.57 -17.20 9.27
CA ALA A 280 5.64 -16.33 10.00
C ALA A 280 4.40 -17.09 10.50
N SER A 281 3.88 -18.01 9.69
CA SER A 281 2.76 -18.87 10.08
C SER A 281 3.12 -19.77 11.27
N SER A 282 4.36 -20.29 11.32
CA SER A 282 4.82 -21.14 12.43
C SER A 282 5.01 -20.38 13.75
N LYS A 283 5.24 -19.06 13.67
CA LYS A 283 5.48 -18.19 14.82
C LYS A 283 4.29 -17.29 15.16
N ASN A 284 3.23 -17.29 14.33
CA ASN A 284 2.07 -16.40 14.43
C ASN A 284 2.50 -14.91 14.52
N THR A 285 3.31 -14.48 13.55
CA THR A 285 3.81 -13.11 13.42
C THR A 285 3.47 -12.53 12.03
N TYR A 286 3.86 -11.28 11.77
CA TYR A 286 3.63 -10.58 10.51
C TYR A 286 4.87 -10.57 9.62
N ILE A 287 4.65 -10.32 8.33
CA ILE A 287 5.66 -10.22 7.29
C ILE A 287 5.62 -8.79 6.75
N ASP A 288 6.77 -8.14 6.65
CA ASP A 288 6.95 -6.89 5.91
C ASP A 288 7.58 -7.20 4.55
N ILE A 289 6.90 -6.83 3.48
CA ILE A 289 7.46 -6.89 2.13
C ILE A 289 8.36 -5.67 1.95
N ILE A 290 9.62 -5.92 1.60
CA ILE A 290 10.64 -4.88 1.51
C ILE A 290 11.06 -4.57 0.07
N LYS A 291 10.70 -5.44 -0.89
CA LYS A 291 10.96 -5.26 -2.33
C LYS A 291 9.80 -5.75 -3.18
N ASP A 292 9.72 -5.26 -4.41
CA ASP A 292 8.87 -5.89 -5.43
C ASP A 292 9.32 -7.34 -5.66
N ILE A 293 8.34 -8.23 -5.82
CA ILE A 293 8.55 -9.67 -5.93
C ILE A 293 8.02 -10.15 -7.27
N ASN A 294 8.84 -10.95 -7.97
CA ASN A 294 8.40 -11.73 -9.12
C ASN A 294 8.39 -13.22 -8.73
N ILE A 295 7.25 -13.88 -8.91
CA ILE A 295 7.10 -15.32 -8.62
C ILE A 295 6.77 -16.11 -9.88
N GLU A 296 7.35 -17.30 -9.97
CA GLU A 296 7.02 -18.29 -11.00
C GLU A 296 6.02 -19.35 -10.50
N ASN A 297 5.81 -19.41 -9.19
CA ASN A 297 4.90 -20.36 -8.53
C ASN A 297 4.06 -19.60 -7.50
N SER A 298 2.79 -19.96 -7.41
CA SER A 298 1.82 -19.38 -6.48
C SER A 298 2.31 -19.40 -5.03
N ILE A 299 2.04 -18.33 -4.28
CA ILE A 299 2.28 -18.29 -2.83
C ILE A 299 1.13 -19.00 -2.11
N SER A 300 1.43 -20.05 -1.36
CA SER A 300 0.45 -20.82 -0.59
C SER A 300 0.49 -20.44 0.89
N ILE A 301 -0.65 -20.01 1.42
CA ILE A 301 -0.85 -19.65 2.83
C ILE A 301 -1.65 -20.76 3.51
N ASN A 302 -0.99 -21.52 4.40
CA ASN A 302 -1.54 -22.72 5.05
C ASN A 302 -1.81 -22.54 6.56
N GLY A 303 -1.70 -21.32 7.08
CA GLY A 303 -1.87 -21.00 8.50
C GLY A 303 -2.11 -19.52 8.72
N LYS A 304 -2.24 -19.11 9.98
CA LYS A 304 -2.44 -17.70 10.35
C LYS A 304 -1.25 -16.82 9.93
N VAL A 305 -1.50 -15.79 9.14
CA VAL A 305 -0.45 -14.85 8.71
C VAL A 305 -1.00 -13.44 8.48
N THR A 306 -0.18 -12.42 8.73
CA THR A 306 -0.43 -11.04 8.31
C THR A 306 0.70 -10.59 7.40
N ILE A 307 0.37 -10.13 6.19
CA ILE A 307 1.32 -9.61 5.20
C ILE A 307 1.10 -8.10 5.07
N ASN A 308 2.13 -7.32 5.38
CA ASN A 308 2.20 -5.90 5.08
C ASN A 308 2.99 -5.74 3.78
N GLY A 309 2.29 -5.40 2.70
CA GLY A 309 2.89 -5.23 1.38
C GLY A 309 3.74 -3.98 1.24
N ASN A 310 3.63 -3.01 2.16
CA ASN A 310 4.37 -1.73 2.13
C ASN A 310 4.35 -1.01 0.77
N GLY A 311 3.23 -1.12 0.04
CA GLY A 311 3.05 -0.55 -1.29
C GLY A 311 3.83 -1.26 -2.40
N LYS A 312 4.52 -2.36 -2.09
CA LYS A 312 5.27 -3.16 -3.07
C LYS A 312 4.33 -3.97 -3.97
N THR A 313 4.90 -4.54 -5.01
CA THR A 313 4.19 -5.32 -6.02
C THR A 313 4.62 -6.77 -6.01
N LEU A 314 3.65 -7.68 -5.91
CA LEU A 314 3.77 -9.08 -6.33
C LEU A 314 3.38 -9.20 -7.81
N SER A 315 4.31 -9.61 -8.64
CA SER A 315 4.03 -10.02 -10.02
C SER A 315 4.14 -11.53 -10.13
N SER A 316 3.08 -12.19 -10.58
CA SER A 316 3.07 -13.65 -10.80
C SER A 316 3.05 -13.99 -12.28
N SER A 317 3.87 -14.95 -12.68
CA SER A 317 3.74 -15.65 -13.96
C SER A 317 3.02 -17.00 -13.83
N ASP A 318 2.60 -17.39 -12.63
CA ASP A 318 1.75 -18.56 -12.41
C ASP A 318 0.27 -18.19 -12.59
N LYS A 319 -0.59 -19.21 -12.71
CA LYS A 319 -2.04 -19.06 -12.85
C LYS A 319 -2.69 -18.41 -11.64
N LYS A 320 -2.06 -18.52 -10.47
CA LYS A 320 -2.53 -17.88 -9.24
C LYS A 320 -1.42 -17.04 -8.63
N GLY A 321 -1.78 -15.89 -8.06
CA GLY A 321 -0.84 -15.07 -7.28
C GLY A 321 -0.68 -15.66 -5.88
N ILE A 322 -1.76 -15.61 -5.11
CA ILE A 322 -1.82 -16.08 -3.72
C ILE A 322 -2.96 -17.10 -3.57
N ILE A 323 -2.66 -18.22 -2.93
CA ILE A 323 -3.60 -19.28 -2.58
C ILE A 323 -3.78 -19.29 -1.07
N ILE A 324 -5.04 -19.17 -0.63
CA ILE A 324 -5.44 -19.31 0.77
C ILE A 324 -5.96 -20.74 0.96
N ASP A 325 -5.22 -21.56 1.71
CA ASP A 325 -5.55 -22.97 2.03
C ASP A 325 -5.49 -23.17 3.56
N THR A 326 -6.24 -22.34 4.29
CA THR A 326 -6.29 -22.36 5.75
C THR A 326 -7.65 -21.93 6.27
N THR A 327 -7.99 -22.40 7.48
CA THR A 327 -9.13 -21.91 8.26
C THR A 327 -8.78 -20.78 9.21
N ASP A 328 -7.49 -20.49 9.35
CA ASP A 328 -7.02 -19.39 10.16
C ASP A 328 -7.28 -18.04 9.47
N GLU A 329 -7.22 -16.97 10.27
CA GLU A 329 -7.28 -15.61 9.77
C GLU A 329 -6.04 -15.28 8.93
N VAL A 330 -6.26 -14.77 7.71
CA VAL A 330 -5.22 -14.22 6.84
C VAL A 330 -5.50 -12.74 6.62
N LYS A 331 -4.50 -11.89 6.82
CA LYS A 331 -4.57 -10.46 6.53
C LYS A 331 -3.54 -10.08 5.49
N ILE A 332 -3.95 -9.31 4.49
CA ILE A 332 -3.05 -8.73 3.49
C ILE A 332 -3.36 -7.23 3.44
N ASN A 333 -2.34 -6.42 3.70
CA ASN A 333 -2.47 -4.97 3.79
C ASN A 333 -1.52 -4.28 2.81
N ASN A 334 -1.93 -3.15 2.23
CA ASN A 334 -1.05 -2.24 1.47
C ASN A 334 -0.20 -2.97 0.41
N TYR A 335 -0.83 -3.80 -0.43
CA TYR A 335 -0.09 -4.65 -1.37
C TYR A 335 -0.70 -4.60 -2.77
N LYS A 336 0.16 -4.58 -3.79
CA LYS A 336 -0.25 -4.68 -5.19
C LYS A 336 0.04 -6.07 -5.71
N ILE A 337 -0.96 -6.74 -6.29
CA ILE A 337 -0.84 -8.07 -6.86
C ILE A 337 -1.25 -8.00 -8.33
N THR A 338 -0.38 -8.49 -9.21
CA THR A 338 -0.62 -8.50 -10.65
C THR A 338 -0.14 -9.80 -11.27
N GLY A 339 -0.82 -10.25 -12.30
CA GLY A 339 -0.41 -11.40 -13.11
C GLY A 339 -0.23 -10.99 -14.56
N LYS A 340 0.79 -11.54 -15.22
CA LYS A 340 0.99 -11.44 -16.66
C LYS A 340 1.07 -12.84 -17.24
N THR A 341 -0.07 -13.37 -17.66
CA THR A 341 -0.14 -14.70 -18.26
C THR A 341 -0.62 -14.56 -19.69
N GLU A 342 0.33 -14.52 -20.62
CA GLU A 342 0.04 -14.85 -22.02
C GLU A 342 -0.43 -16.31 -22.01
N ASP A 343 -1.65 -16.59 -22.45
CA ASP A 343 -2.26 -17.94 -22.60
C ASP A 343 -2.97 -18.57 -21.38
N VAL A 344 -3.10 -17.89 -20.24
CA VAL A 344 -3.84 -18.46 -19.09
C VAL A 344 -4.66 -17.41 -18.35
N ILE A 345 -5.84 -17.82 -17.87
CA ILE A 345 -6.66 -17.02 -16.96
C ILE A 345 -5.97 -16.94 -15.59
N PHE A 346 -5.57 -15.74 -15.21
CA PHE A 346 -4.92 -15.47 -13.92
C PHE A 346 -5.96 -15.27 -12.80
N SER A 347 -5.68 -15.81 -11.62
CA SER A 347 -6.40 -15.50 -10.38
C SER A 347 -5.47 -14.79 -9.40
N GLY A 348 -5.72 -13.52 -9.09
CA GLY A 348 -4.88 -12.75 -8.18
C GLY A 348 -4.79 -13.39 -6.79
N ILE A 349 -5.95 -13.54 -6.14
CA ILE A 349 -6.09 -14.23 -4.86
C ILE A 349 -7.16 -15.32 -5.01
N SER A 350 -6.84 -16.54 -4.60
CA SER A 350 -7.74 -17.70 -4.65
C SER A 350 -7.92 -18.29 -3.27
N ILE A 351 -9.16 -18.45 -2.82
CA ILE A 351 -9.50 -19.22 -1.63
C ILE A 351 -9.84 -20.64 -2.09
N ASP A 352 -9.04 -21.61 -1.68
CA ASP A 352 -9.12 -23.00 -2.10
C ASP A 352 -9.30 -23.91 -0.88
N LYS A 353 -9.70 -25.17 -1.07
CA LYS A 353 -9.68 -26.35 -0.16
C LYS A 353 -10.20 -26.24 1.29
N LYS A 354 -10.27 -25.06 1.90
CA LYS A 354 -10.64 -24.83 3.29
C LYS A 354 -11.39 -23.52 3.43
N ASN A 355 -12.24 -23.48 4.44
CA ASN A 355 -13.04 -22.30 4.72
C ASN A 355 -12.14 -21.18 5.25
N ALA A 356 -12.02 -20.06 4.55
CA ALA A 356 -11.09 -19.01 4.94
C ALA A 356 -11.75 -17.84 5.67
N ASN A 357 -10.98 -17.17 6.53
CA ASN A 357 -11.27 -15.82 7.02
C ASN A 357 -10.20 -14.87 6.46
N LEU A 358 -10.53 -14.16 5.38
CA LEU A 358 -9.59 -13.31 4.63
C LEU A 358 -9.96 -11.84 4.82
N ILE A 359 -8.97 -11.03 5.19
CA ILE A 359 -9.11 -9.58 5.30
C ILE A 359 -8.10 -8.93 4.34
N LEU A 360 -8.61 -8.10 3.44
CA LEU A 360 -7.85 -7.26 2.52
C LEU A 360 -8.06 -5.79 2.90
N ASP A 361 -6.99 -5.04 3.13
CA ASP A 361 -7.05 -3.61 3.42
C ASP A 361 -6.02 -2.84 2.59
N ASN A 362 -6.47 -1.88 1.76
CA ASN A 362 -5.63 -1.16 0.83
C ASN A 362 -4.84 -2.10 -0.10
N VAL A 363 -5.53 -3.08 -0.69
CA VAL A 363 -4.96 -4.06 -1.61
C VAL A 363 -5.41 -3.76 -3.03
N SER A 364 -4.47 -3.72 -3.97
CA SER A 364 -4.76 -3.61 -5.39
C SER A 364 -4.51 -4.95 -6.07
N VAL A 365 -5.52 -5.55 -6.69
CA VAL A 365 -5.36 -6.77 -7.48
C VAL A 365 -5.78 -6.52 -8.92
N PHE A 366 -4.86 -6.78 -9.85
CA PHE A 366 -5.03 -6.54 -11.29
C PHE A 366 -4.83 -7.82 -12.11
N ALA A 367 -5.90 -8.27 -12.75
CA ALA A 367 -5.97 -9.51 -13.53
C ALA A 367 -6.60 -9.27 -14.92
N ASP A 368 -5.83 -8.72 -15.86
CA ASP A 368 -6.28 -8.29 -17.21
C ASP A 368 -7.30 -9.24 -17.89
N GLU A 369 -6.98 -10.53 -17.99
CA GLU A 369 -7.83 -11.55 -18.62
C GLU A 369 -8.32 -12.60 -17.61
N GLY A 370 -8.48 -12.22 -16.35
CA GLY A 370 -8.90 -13.16 -15.32
C GLY A 370 -9.62 -12.56 -14.13
N PHE A 371 -9.39 -13.16 -12.97
CA PHE A 371 -10.13 -12.91 -11.74
C PHE A 371 -9.24 -12.21 -10.74
N ALA A 372 -9.69 -11.10 -10.16
CA ALA A 372 -8.94 -10.49 -9.07
C ALA A 372 -9.02 -11.35 -7.80
N VAL A 373 -10.23 -11.68 -7.33
CA VAL A 373 -10.45 -12.56 -6.19
C VAL A 373 -11.41 -13.70 -6.55
N VAL A 374 -11.00 -14.95 -6.28
CA VAL A 374 -11.82 -16.15 -6.49
C VAL A 374 -12.06 -16.85 -5.16
N VAL A 375 -13.34 -17.10 -4.85
CA VAL A 375 -13.79 -17.84 -3.67
C VAL A 375 -14.23 -19.23 -4.11
N GLY A 376 -13.29 -20.18 -3.98
CA GLY A 376 -13.49 -21.58 -4.34
C GLY A 376 -13.87 -22.50 -3.19
N GLU A 377 -13.99 -21.98 -1.98
CA GLU A 377 -14.53 -22.66 -0.79
C GLU A 377 -15.20 -21.61 0.10
N THR A 378 -16.00 -22.02 1.09
CA THR A 378 -16.75 -21.08 1.96
C THR A 378 -15.81 -20.05 2.60
N ALA A 379 -16.09 -18.75 2.43
CA ALA A 379 -15.23 -17.71 2.98
C ALA A 379 -16.00 -16.65 3.76
N ASN A 380 -15.36 -16.14 4.82
CA ASN A 380 -15.65 -14.83 5.36
C ASN A 380 -14.61 -13.86 4.81
N LEU A 381 -15.03 -12.93 3.97
CA LEU A 381 -14.15 -12.01 3.26
C LEU A 381 -14.50 -10.57 3.64
N SER A 382 -13.50 -9.82 4.11
CA SER A 382 -13.63 -8.38 4.35
C SER A 382 -12.63 -7.64 3.47
N ILE A 383 -13.12 -6.80 2.57
CA ILE A 383 -12.30 -6.04 1.61
C ILE A 383 -12.52 -4.56 1.88
N LYS A 384 -11.45 -3.81 2.16
CA LYS A 384 -11.52 -2.39 2.52
C LYS A 384 -10.52 -1.57 1.73
N ASN A 385 -10.90 -0.36 1.34
CA ASN A 385 -10.01 0.62 0.71
C ASN A 385 -9.24 0.06 -0.50
N SER A 386 -9.78 -0.92 -1.20
CA SER A 386 -9.04 -1.74 -2.15
C SER A 386 -9.44 -1.43 -3.59
N ASN A 387 -8.69 -1.94 -4.56
CA ASN A 387 -9.04 -1.91 -5.97
C ASN A 387 -8.88 -3.31 -6.57
N LEU A 388 -9.98 -3.92 -6.99
CA LEU A 388 -10.01 -5.25 -7.57
C LEU A 388 -10.45 -5.13 -9.02
N SER A 389 -9.61 -5.57 -9.95
CA SER A 389 -9.84 -5.40 -11.38
C SER A 389 -9.46 -6.63 -12.20
N GLY A 390 -10.30 -6.93 -13.18
CA GLY A 390 -10.08 -7.98 -14.18
C GLY A 390 -11.30 -8.17 -15.06
N VAL A 391 -11.44 -9.35 -15.67
CA VAL A 391 -12.72 -9.77 -16.27
C VAL A 391 -13.79 -9.85 -15.17
N ILE A 392 -13.39 -10.39 -14.01
CA ILE A 392 -14.23 -10.44 -12.81
C ILE A 392 -13.41 -9.94 -11.62
N ALA A 393 -13.94 -8.94 -10.90
CA ALA A 393 -13.31 -8.43 -9.70
C ALA A 393 -13.47 -9.40 -8.52
N LEU A 394 -14.67 -9.97 -8.37
CA LEU A 394 -14.99 -10.91 -7.30
C LEU A 394 -15.85 -12.06 -7.84
N SER A 395 -15.35 -13.29 -7.71
CA SER A 395 -16.07 -14.49 -8.11
C SER A 395 -16.29 -15.44 -6.94
N ILE A 396 -17.52 -15.96 -6.78
CA ILE A 396 -17.88 -16.98 -5.81
C ILE A 396 -18.37 -18.22 -6.57
N PHE A 397 -17.48 -19.19 -6.82
CA PHE A 397 -17.79 -20.36 -7.67
C PHE A 397 -18.22 -21.60 -6.89
N TRP A 398 -17.65 -21.85 -5.71
CA TRP A 398 -17.91 -23.08 -4.95
C TRP A 398 -18.10 -22.85 -3.45
N GLY A 399 -17.93 -21.61 -2.98
CA GLY A 399 -18.05 -21.27 -1.56
C GLY A 399 -19.48 -21.06 -1.08
N THR A 400 -20.28 -22.13 -0.97
CA THR A 400 -21.62 -22.06 -0.34
C THR A 400 -21.53 -21.50 1.07
N GLY A 401 -22.44 -20.62 1.47
CA GLY A 401 -22.45 -20.01 2.79
C GLY A 401 -21.44 -18.86 2.96
N SER A 402 -20.82 -18.39 1.87
CA SER A 402 -19.83 -17.32 1.95
C SER A 402 -20.46 -15.97 2.30
N VAL A 403 -19.76 -15.22 3.15
CA VAL A 403 -20.13 -13.85 3.54
C VAL A 403 -19.01 -12.91 3.11
N VAL A 404 -19.35 -11.94 2.27
CA VAL A 404 -18.42 -10.94 1.76
C VAL A 404 -18.89 -9.56 2.16
N GLU A 405 -18.02 -8.79 2.78
CA GLU A 405 -18.20 -7.38 3.09
C GLU A 405 -17.14 -6.57 2.33
N VAL A 406 -17.59 -5.62 1.52
CA VAL A 406 -16.75 -4.73 0.73
C VAL A 406 -17.02 -3.29 1.18
N ILE A 407 -15.98 -2.55 1.54
CA ILE A 407 -16.08 -1.18 2.07
C ILE A 407 -15.12 -0.27 1.30
N ASP A 408 -15.62 0.87 0.81
CA ASP A 408 -14.83 1.92 0.16
C ASP A 408 -13.83 1.37 -0.87
N THR A 409 -14.28 0.41 -1.69
CA THR A 409 -13.45 -0.37 -2.61
C THR A 409 -13.96 -0.20 -4.03
N GLU A 410 -13.03 -0.15 -4.97
CA GLU A 410 -13.33 -0.15 -6.40
C GLU A 410 -13.32 -1.60 -6.93
N LEU A 411 -14.44 -2.03 -7.50
CA LEU A 411 -14.58 -3.31 -8.19
C LEU A 411 -14.75 -3.03 -9.69
N ILE A 412 -13.83 -3.52 -10.52
CA ILE A 412 -13.81 -3.21 -11.96
C ILE A 412 -13.83 -4.50 -12.77
N GLY A 413 -14.93 -4.71 -13.49
CA GLY A 413 -15.10 -5.79 -14.45
C GLY A 413 -15.03 -5.26 -15.87
N THR A 414 -14.03 -5.66 -16.63
CA THR A 414 -13.89 -5.32 -18.05
C THR A 414 -13.69 -6.58 -18.87
N ASN A 415 -14.64 -6.86 -19.77
CA ASN A 415 -14.54 -8.03 -20.63
C ASN A 415 -13.90 -7.68 -21.97
N THR A 416 -12.74 -8.25 -22.24
CA THR A 416 -12.00 -8.13 -23.50
C THR A 416 -12.08 -9.40 -24.35
N LEU A 417 -12.75 -10.45 -23.85
CA LEU A 417 -12.86 -11.74 -24.51
C LEU A 417 -13.82 -11.68 -25.71
N PRO A 418 -13.57 -12.46 -26.78
CA PRO A 418 -14.47 -12.56 -27.92
C PRO A 418 -15.86 -13.03 -27.48
N ASP A 419 -16.90 -12.49 -28.11
CA ASP A 419 -18.29 -12.87 -27.82
C ASP A 419 -18.51 -14.40 -27.94
N SER A 420 -18.94 -15.02 -26.84
CA SER A 420 -19.25 -16.45 -26.73
C SER A 420 -20.69 -16.73 -26.31
N SER A 421 -21.56 -15.72 -26.23
CA SER A 421 -22.88 -15.73 -25.58
C SER A 421 -22.89 -15.87 -24.04
N ASP A 422 -21.75 -16.11 -23.41
CA ASP A 422 -21.64 -16.09 -21.95
C ASP A 422 -21.70 -14.65 -21.42
N ILE A 423 -22.29 -14.48 -20.24
CA ILE A 423 -22.40 -13.21 -19.53
C ILE A 423 -21.53 -13.31 -18.27
N PHE A 424 -20.71 -12.28 -18.03
CA PHE A 424 -19.84 -12.21 -16.87
C PHE A 424 -20.23 -11.07 -15.95
N GLY A 425 -20.18 -11.32 -14.65
CA GLY A 425 -20.36 -10.29 -13.63
C GLY A 425 -19.03 -9.66 -13.23
N THR A 426 -19.07 -8.39 -12.85
CA THR A 426 -17.99 -7.78 -12.06
C THR A 426 -17.92 -8.46 -10.69
N ILE A 427 -19.10 -8.76 -10.15
CA ILE A 427 -19.37 -9.72 -9.09
C ILE A 427 -20.09 -10.91 -9.73
N ASP A 428 -19.47 -12.09 -9.68
CA ASP A 428 -19.99 -13.31 -10.30
C ASP A 428 -20.30 -14.36 -9.22
N ILE A 429 -21.51 -14.92 -9.24
CA ILE A 429 -22.02 -15.82 -8.22
C ILE A 429 -22.53 -17.09 -8.91
N ALA A 430 -21.89 -18.22 -8.63
CA ALA A 430 -22.26 -19.53 -9.17
C ALA A 430 -22.50 -20.57 -8.08
N VAL A 431 -22.93 -20.14 -6.89
CA VAL A 431 -23.21 -21.01 -5.75
C VAL A 431 -24.32 -20.45 -4.85
N ASP A 432 -25.02 -21.35 -4.16
CA ASP A 432 -26.10 -21.06 -3.22
C ASP A 432 -25.63 -20.38 -1.91
N ASP A 433 -26.57 -19.72 -1.23
CA ASP A 433 -26.41 -19.18 0.14
C ASP A 433 -25.19 -18.25 0.27
N VAL A 434 -25.14 -17.22 -0.57
CA VAL A 434 -24.05 -16.23 -0.57
C VAL A 434 -24.59 -14.88 -0.10
N ILE A 435 -23.87 -14.21 0.80
CA ILE A 435 -24.17 -12.84 1.22
C ILE A 435 -23.04 -11.94 0.77
N ILE A 436 -23.33 -10.93 -0.05
CA ILE A 436 -22.39 -9.90 -0.48
C ILE A 436 -22.97 -8.54 -0.13
N ASN A 437 -22.27 -7.78 0.71
CA ASN A 437 -22.61 -6.41 1.05
C ASN A 437 -21.49 -5.49 0.57
N VAL A 438 -21.84 -4.47 -0.21
CA VAL A 438 -20.92 -3.44 -0.69
C VAL A 438 -21.37 -2.08 -0.15
N PHE A 439 -20.48 -1.38 0.54
CA PHE A 439 -20.72 -0.08 1.16
C PHE A 439 -19.66 0.94 0.70
N GLY A 440 -20.08 2.00 0.02
CA GLY A 440 -19.14 2.98 -0.55
C GLY A 440 -18.34 2.43 -1.72
N GLY A 441 -17.37 3.21 -2.20
CA GLY A 441 -16.60 2.90 -3.40
C GLY A 441 -17.45 2.87 -4.68
N SER A 442 -16.99 2.12 -5.69
CA SER A 442 -17.66 2.00 -6.98
C SER A 442 -17.57 0.60 -7.56
N ILE A 443 -18.59 0.20 -8.31
CA ILE A 443 -18.60 -1.05 -9.09
C ILE A 443 -18.74 -0.67 -10.55
N THR A 444 -17.77 -1.03 -11.38
CA THR A 444 -17.71 -0.71 -12.80
C THR A 444 -17.90 -1.96 -13.63
N ALA A 445 -18.84 -1.93 -14.56
CA ALA A 445 -19.02 -2.96 -15.59
C ALA A 445 -18.90 -2.33 -16.97
N THR A 446 -17.93 -2.80 -17.76
CA THR A 446 -17.69 -2.30 -19.12
C THR A 446 -17.92 -3.40 -20.16
N SER A 447 -18.93 -3.21 -21.01
CA SER A 447 -19.15 -4.05 -22.20
C SER A 447 -18.66 -3.34 -23.45
N GLN A 448 -17.78 -3.99 -24.22
CA GLN A 448 -17.23 -3.43 -25.47
C GLN A 448 -17.92 -4.04 -26.70
N GLU A 449 -18.04 -3.26 -27.78
CA GLU A 449 -18.64 -3.74 -29.03
C GLU A 449 -17.87 -4.97 -29.57
N GLY A 450 -18.59 -6.06 -29.88
CA GLY A 450 -18.01 -7.31 -30.36
C GLY A 450 -17.30 -8.16 -29.30
N LYS A 451 -17.42 -7.79 -28.02
CA LYS A 451 -16.95 -8.56 -26.86
C LYS A 451 -18.12 -9.16 -26.09
N GLN A 452 -17.82 -10.11 -25.20
CA GLN A 452 -18.80 -10.67 -24.27
C GLN A 452 -19.46 -9.58 -23.41
N GLN A 453 -20.70 -9.83 -23.00
CA GLN A 453 -21.46 -8.92 -22.17
C GLN A 453 -20.97 -8.97 -20.71
N GLN A 454 -20.82 -7.79 -20.12
CA GLN A 454 -20.49 -7.59 -18.70
C GLN A 454 -21.70 -7.07 -17.94
N THR A 455 -21.88 -7.52 -16.70
CA THR A 455 -22.82 -6.94 -15.74
C THR A 455 -22.13 -6.52 -14.44
N ILE A 456 -22.81 -5.74 -13.61
CA ILE A 456 -22.36 -5.49 -12.23
C ILE A 456 -22.44 -6.81 -11.45
N VAL A 457 -23.61 -7.46 -11.46
CA VAL A 457 -23.86 -8.75 -10.81
C VAL A 457 -24.33 -9.76 -11.84
N CYS A 458 -23.67 -10.92 -11.86
CA CYS A 458 -24.14 -12.11 -12.57
C CYS A 458 -24.41 -13.21 -11.56
N VAL A 459 -25.63 -13.76 -11.59
CA VAL A 459 -25.97 -14.97 -10.84
C VAL A 459 -26.27 -16.06 -11.86
N VAL A 460 -25.41 -17.08 -11.88
CA VAL A 460 -25.50 -18.18 -12.84
C VAL A 460 -26.73 -19.04 -12.56
N ASP A 461 -27.29 -19.68 -13.59
CA ASP A 461 -28.53 -20.46 -13.51
C ASP A 461 -28.55 -21.49 -12.36
N LYS A 462 -29.71 -21.60 -11.70
CA LYS A 462 -30.05 -22.56 -10.61
C LYS A 462 -29.48 -22.27 -9.23
N MET A 463 -29.01 -21.04 -8.96
CA MET A 463 -28.49 -20.68 -7.64
C MET A 463 -29.58 -20.14 -6.71
N GLU A 464 -29.61 -20.65 -5.49
CA GLU A 464 -30.61 -20.37 -4.47
C GLU A 464 -30.06 -19.43 -3.38
N ASP A 465 -30.91 -18.53 -2.87
CA ASP A 465 -30.64 -17.73 -1.66
C ASP A 465 -29.41 -16.79 -1.73
N ALA A 466 -28.94 -16.41 -2.92
CA ALA A 466 -27.94 -15.35 -3.07
C ALA A 466 -28.53 -13.98 -2.65
N ARG A 467 -27.82 -13.25 -1.79
CA ARG A 467 -28.21 -11.94 -1.24
C ARG A 467 -27.11 -10.93 -1.54
N VAL A 468 -27.43 -9.95 -2.38
CA VAL A 468 -26.48 -8.93 -2.83
C VAL A 468 -27.04 -7.56 -2.49
N TYR A 469 -26.32 -6.81 -1.65
CA TYR A 469 -26.67 -5.46 -1.24
C TYR A 469 -25.61 -4.48 -1.73
N LEU A 470 -25.97 -3.60 -2.66
CA LEU A 470 -25.04 -2.69 -3.34
C LEU A 470 -25.33 -1.23 -2.98
N ASP A 471 -24.82 -0.80 -1.83
CA ASP A 471 -24.78 0.63 -1.46
C ASP A 471 -23.46 1.25 -1.93
N ALA A 472 -23.27 1.29 -3.25
CA ALA A 472 -22.09 1.83 -3.93
C ALA A 472 -22.49 2.60 -5.19
N GLU A 473 -21.56 3.37 -5.75
CA GLU A 473 -21.73 3.95 -7.09
C GLU A 473 -21.65 2.83 -8.15
N LEU A 474 -22.62 2.75 -9.07
CA LEU A 474 -22.59 1.81 -10.18
C LEU A 474 -22.24 2.53 -11.47
N ILE A 475 -21.12 2.15 -12.08
CA ILE A 475 -20.61 2.72 -13.33
C ILE A 475 -20.85 1.69 -14.43
N ILE A 476 -21.76 2.01 -15.35
CA ILE A 476 -22.19 1.12 -16.42
C ILE A 476 -21.74 1.71 -17.75
N GLU A 477 -20.84 1.01 -18.45
CA GLU A 477 -20.27 1.47 -19.70
C GLU A 477 -20.64 0.56 -20.89
N GLY A 478 -20.90 1.18 -22.03
CA GLY A 478 -21.31 0.49 -23.25
C GLY A 478 -22.69 -0.15 -23.10
N THR A 479 -22.80 -1.45 -23.40
CA THR A 479 -24.04 -2.24 -23.28
C THR A 479 -24.10 -3.09 -22.01
N ALA A 480 -23.31 -2.73 -21.00
CA ALA A 480 -23.32 -3.41 -19.73
C ALA A 480 -24.67 -3.25 -19.03
N LYS A 481 -24.97 -4.16 -18.11
CA LYS A 481 -26.18 -4.17 -17.31
C LYS A 481 -25.86 -4.17 -15.82
N ILE A 482 -26.82 -3.85 -14.98
CA ILE A 482 -26.69 -4.04 -13.54
C ILE A 482 -26.76 -5.53 -13.23
N VAL A 483 -27.77 -6.23 -13.75
CA VAL A 483 -28.05 -7.60 -13.33
C VAL A 483 -28.19 -8.54 -14.53
N SER A 484 -27.64 -9.75 -14.38
CA SER A 484 -27.96 -10.90 -15.22
C SER A 484 -28.34 -12.09 -14.32
N ILE A 485 -29.60 -12.50 -14.40
CA ILE A 485 -30.18 -13.64 -13.68
C ILE A 485 -31.18 -14.32 -14.62
N ASP A 486 -31.23 -15.66 -14.66
CA ASP A 486 -32.39 -16.40 -15.17
C ASP A 486 -33.37 -16.71 -14.02
N PRO A 487 -34.41 -15.89 -13.79
CA PRO A 487 -35.37 -16.12 -12.73
C PRO A 487 -36.24 -17.36 -12.96
N ASN A 488 -36.29 -17.90 -14.18
CA ASN A 488 -37.06 -19.13 -14.48
C ASN A 488 -36.28 -20.39 -14.12
N SER A 489 -35.00 -20.27 -13.78
CA SER A 489 -34.13 -21.37 -13.39
C SER A 489 -34.19 -21.70 -11.89
N VAL A 490 -34.90 -20.90 -11.09
CA VAL A 490 -34.92 -20.95 -9.62
C VAL A 490 -36.34 -21.16 -9.06
N ALA A 491 -36.42 -21.78 -7.88
CA ALA A 491 -37.69 -21.94 -7.18
C ALA A 491 -38.24 -20.56 -6.74
N PRO A 492 -39.57 -20.32 -6.82
CA PRO A 492 -40.16 -19.00 -6.52
C PRO A 492 -39.85 -18.44 -5.12
N ASP A 493 -39.55 -19.31 -4.15
CA ASP A 493 -39.23 -18.99 -2.77
C ASP A 493 -37.72 -18.85 -2.48
N LYS A 494 -36.87 -19.02 -3.51
CA LYS A 494 -35.40 -19.02 -3.41
C LYS A 494 -34.71 -18.13 -4.44
N VAL A 495 -35.46 -17.22 -5.04
CA VAL A 495 -34.93 -16.26 -6.01
C VAL A 495 -33.86 -15.37 -5.37
N PRO A 496 -32.78 -15.02 -6.10
CA PRO A 496 -31.76 -14.10 -5.59
C PRO A 496 -32.36 -12.76 -5.17
N ILE A 497 -31.93 -12.26 -4.01
CA ILE A 497 -32.29 -10.95 -3.49
C ILE A 497 -31.18 -9.98 -3.87
N ILE A 498 -31.49 -9.03 -4.75
CA ILE A 498 -30.55 -7.96 -5.13
C ILE A 498 -31.16 -6.60 -4.77
N ALA A 499 -30.37 -5.80 -4.04
CA ALA A 499 -30.71 -4.44 -3.67
C ALA A 499 -29.69 -3.44 -4.20
N VAL A 500 -30.17 -2.33 -4.75
CA VAL A 500 -29.36 -1.21 -5.25
C VAL A 500 -29.95 0.12 -4.78
N ARG A 501 -29.17 1.20 -4.84
CA ARG A 501 -29.69 2.55 -4.56
C ARG A 501 -30.84 2.90 -5.50
N LYS A 502 -31.84 3.64 -4.99
CA LYS A 502 -33.07 4.03 -5.73
C LYS A 502 -32.83 4.72 -7.07
N GLU A 503 -31.70 5.40 -7.24
CA GLU A 503 -31.33 6.09 -8.48
C GLU A 503 -31.16 5.12 -9.67
N TYR A 504 -30.87 3.84 -9.41
CA TYR A 504 -30.74 2.82 -10.43
C TYR A 504 -32.06 2.13 -10.81
N LYS A 505 -33.20 2.52 -10.21
CA LYS A 505 -34.53 1.96 -10.52
C LYS A 505 -34.84 1.97 -12.01
N GLN A 506 -34.64 3.09 -12.69
CA GLN A 506 -34.98 3.20 -14.12
C GLN A 506 -34.11 2.29 -14.99
N GLN A 507 -32.85 2.10 -14.61
CA GLN A 507 -31.94 1.20 -15.32
C GLN A 507 -32.37 -0.26 -15.14
N LEU A 508 -32.73 -0.68 -13.92
CA LEU A 508 -33.29 -2.02 -13.67
C LEU A 508 -34.59 -2.27 -14.45
N ASN A 509 -35.49 -1.28 -14.50
CA ASN A 509 -36.70 -1.37 -15.31
C ASN A 509 -36.35 -1.54 -16.81
N ASN A 510 -35.38 -0.79 -17.33
CA ASN A 510 -34.93 -0.93 -18.71
C ASN A 510 -34.30 -2.32 -18.99
N GLU A 511 -33.78 -2.98 -17.96
CA GLU A 511 -33.27 -4.35 -18.01
C GLU A 511 -34.36 -5.41 -17.83
N GLY A 512 -35.61 -5.00 -17.58
CA GLY A 512 -36.78 -5.87 -17.45
C GLY A 512 -37.12 -6.28 -16.01
N TYR A 513 -36.46 -5.69 -15.01
CA TYR A 513 -36.66 -6.03 -13.60
C TYR A 513 -37.54 -5.00 -12.89
N GLY A 514 -38.66 -5.46 -12.32
CA GLY A 514 -39.47 -4.65 -11.43
C GLY A 514 -38.82 -4.53 -10.05
N VAL A 515 -39.02 -3.40 -9.39
CA VAL A 515 -38.42 -3.13 -8.07
C VAL A 515 -39.45 -2.61 -7.06
N THR A 516 -39.13 -2.82 -5.78
CA THR A 516 -39.92 -2.31 -4.66
C THR A 516 -39.87 -0.78 -4.58
N GLU A 517 -40.75 -0.21 -3.76
CA GLU A 517 -40.54 1.16 -3.27
C GLU A 517 -39.24 1.25 -2.46
N PRO A 518 -38.56 2.42 -2.45
CA PRO A 518 -37.36 2.63 -1.66
C PRO A 518 -37.60 2.43 -0.15
N ASN A 519 -36.66 1.78 0.53
CA ASN A 519 -36.67 1.64 1.99
C ASN A 519 -36.10 2.90 2.70
N GLU A 520 -35.85 2.81 4.00
CA GLU A 520 -35.29 3.92 4.81
C GLU A 520 -33.85 4.33 4.44
N ASP A 521 -33.10 3.42 3.82
CA ASP A 521 -31.74 3.63 3.33
C ASP A 521 -31.73 4.03 1.84
N ASP A 522 -32.88 4.42 1.29
CA ASP A 522 -33.05 4.76 -0.13
C ASP A 522 -32.67 3.61 -1.09
N MET A 523 -32.82 2.36 -0.65
CA MET A 523 -32.56 1.15 -1.43
C MET A 523 -33.83 0.55 -2.01
N VAL A 524 -33.74 0.05 -3.24
CA VAL A 524 -34.80 -0.70 -3.92
C VAL A 524 -34.36 -2.16 -4.12
N PHE A 525 -35.30 -3.09 -3.97
CA PHE A 525 -35.06 -4.52 -4.15
C PHE A 525 -35.71 -4.99 -5.45
N ILE A 526 -35.07 -5.89 -6.18
CA ILE A 526 -35.73 -6.57 -7.30
C ILE A 526 -36.89 -7.40 -6.78
N ASP A 527 -38.08 -7.17 -7.34
CA ASP A 527 -39.30 -7.92 -7.07
C ASP A 527 -39.82 -8.54 -8.37
N TYR A 528 -39.55 -9.83 -8.54
CA TYR A 528 -39.91 -10.59 -9.73
C TYR A 528 -41.43 -10.74 -9.94
N SER A 529 -42.26 -10.38 -8.96
CA SER A 529 -43.71 -10.35 -9.12
C SER A 529 -44.23 -9.10 -9.83
N ILE A 530 -43.40 -8.05 -9.89
CA ILE A 530 -43.72 -6.79 -10.57
C ILE A 530 -43.34 -6.91 -12.05
N GLN A 531 -44.36 -6.94 -12.91
CA GLN A 531 -44.15 -6.95 -14.36
C GLN A 531 -43.65 -5.59 -14.85
N VAL A 532 -42.72 -5.64 -15.80
CA VAL A 532 -42.21 -4.48 -16.52
C VAL A 532 -42.62 -4.58 -17.98
N PHE A 533 -43.11 -3.48 -18.54
CA PHE A 533 -43.51 -3.35 -19.94
C PHE A 533 -42.57 -2.41 -20.69
N GLU A 534 -42.36 -2.71 -21.96
CA GLU A 534 -41.59 -1.87 -22.86
C GLU A 534 -42.47 -0.78 -23.47
N VAL A 535 -42.07 0.47 -23.30
CA VAL A 535 -42.63 1.61 -24.02
C VAL A 535 -41.67 2.00 -25.14
N THR A 536 -42.05 1.68 -26.38
CA THR A 536 -41.24 1.94 -27.57
C THR A 536 -41.67 3.24 -28.23
N TYR A 537 -40.79 4.24 -28.26
CA TYR A 537 -41.00 5.50 -28.96
C TYR A 537 -40.54 5.40 -30.41
N VAL A 538 -41.44 5.63 -31.36
CA VAL A 538 -41.16 5.50 -32.79
C VAL A 538 -41.45 6.80 -33.52
N ALA A 539 -40.47 7.30 -34.27
CA ALA A 539 -40.65 8.46 -35.15
C ALA A 539 -40.31 8.06 -36.59
N GLU A 540 -41.26 8.29 -37.51
CA GLU A 540 -41.09 7.98 -38.94
C GLU A 540 -40.61 6.55 -39.22
N GLY A 541 -41.07 5.58 -38.41
CA GLY A 541 -40.71 4.17 -38.54
C GLY A 541 -39.37 3.78 -37.93
N THR A 542 -38.66 4.70 -37.26
CA THR A 542 -37.40 4.44 -36.56
C THR A 542 -37.61 4.49 -35.04
N THR A 543 -37.06 3.52 -34.31
CA THR A 543 -37.06 3.52 -32.84
C THR A 543 -36.18 4.65 -32.33
N VAL A 544 -36.77 5.53 -31.53
CA VAL A 544 -36.09 6.65 -30.87
C VAL A 544 -35.54 6.22 -29.51
N ALA A 545 -36.34 5.50 -28.73
CA ALA A 545 -35.96 4.96 -27.43
C ALA A 545 -36.89 3.81 -27.03
N VAL A 546 -36.41 2.95 -26.14
CA VAL A 546 -37.19 1.94 -25.42
C VAL A 546 -37.01 2.23 -23.94
N ILE A 547 -38.12 2.34 -23.21
CA ILE A 547 -38.12 2.61 -21.77
C ILE A 547 -38.91 1.50 -21.07
N GLY A 548 -38.30 0.87 -20.07
CA GLY A 548 -38.99 -0.08 -19.19
C GLY A 548 -39.82 0.65 -18.14
N VAL A 549 -41.08 0.24 -17.98
CA VAL A 549 -42.03 0.83 -17.02
C VAL A 549 -42.74 -0.28 -16.26
N GLN A 550 -42.76 -0.19 -14.92
CA GLN A 550 -43.48 -1.16 -14.10
C GLN A 550 -44.99 -1.07 -14.34
N ASN A 551 -45.69 -2.20 -14.21
CA ASN A 551 -47.14 -2.26 -14.40
C ASN A 551 -47.90 -1.22 -13.55
N GLY A 552 -48.66 -0.36 -14.23
CA GLY A 552 -49.44 0.72 -13.63
C GLY A 552 -48.69 2.05 -13.42
N GLU A 553 -47.39 2.11 -13.71
CA GLU A 553 -46.60 3.35 -13.61
C GLU A 553 -46.70 4.22 -14.88
N ASN A 554 -46.15 5.43 -14.78
CA ASN A 554 -46.03 6.39 -15.87
C ASN A 554 -44.57 6.48 -16.35
N VAL A 555 -44.36 6.82 -17.62
CA VAL A 555 -43.05 7.23 -18.12
C VAL A 555 -42.66 8.58 -17.47
N THR A 556 -41.60 8.59 -16.68
CA THR A 556 -41.17 9.80 -15.94
C THR A 556 -40.34 10.78 -16.78
N ASN A 557 -39.60 10.28 -17.78
CA ASN A 557 -38.75 11.10 -18.64
C ASN A 557 -38.83 10.65 -20.11
N PRO A 558 -39.90 11.01 -20.84
CA PRO A 558 -40.06 10.63 -22.24
C PRO A 558 -39.02 11.33 -23.14
N PRO A 559 -38.56 10.68 -24.23
CA PRO A 559 -37.62 11.29 -25.16
C PRO A 559 -38.24 12.50 -25.87
N ALA A 560 -37.40 13.46 -26.24
CA ALA A 560 -37.83 14.57 -27.08
C ALA A 560 -38.30 14.06 -28.45
N VAL A 561 -39.41 14.59 -28.95
CA VAL A 561 -39.90 14.27 -30.30
C VAL A 561 -38.85 14.76 -31.32
N PRO A 562 -38.38 13.91 -32.24
CA PRO A 562 -37.45 14.33 -33.28
C PRO A 562 -37.99 15.51 -34.08
N LYS A 563 -37.11 16.46 -34.43
CA LYS A 563 -37.52 17.64 -35.19
C LYS A 563 -37.78 17.27 -36.64
N LYS A 564 -38.92 17.70 -37.16
CA LYS A 564 -39.27 17.60 -38.58
C LYS A 564 -39.48 19.00 -39.16
N PRO A 565 -38.77 19.39 -40.24
CA PRO A 565 -38.91 20.72 -40.86
C PRO A 565 -40.36 21.01 -41.23
N ASP A 566 -40.85 22.20 -40.93
CA ASP A 566 -42.23 22.65 -41.20
C ASP A 566 -43.35 21.89 -40.44
N TYR A 567 -43.01 21.07 -39.45
CA TYR A 567 -43.99 20.38 -38.59
C TYR A 567 -43.71 20.60 -37.09
N ILE A 568 -44.79 20.59 -36.30
CA ILE A 568 -44.75 20.45 -34.85
C ILE A 568 -45.06 18.98 -34.52
N GLY A 569 -44.14 18.31 -33.83
CA GLY A 569 -44.28 16.93 -33.40
C GLY A 569 -44.84 16.80 -31.99
N ALA A 570 -45.73 15.84 -31.77
CA ALA A 570 -46.20 15.40 -30.46
C ALA A 570 -46.29 13.87 -30.43
N TRP A 571 -46.16 13.27 -29.24
CA TRP A 571 -46.41 11.84 -29.05
C TRP A 571 -47.91 11.55 -29.05
N ASP A 572 -48.35 10.44 -29.65
CA ASP A 572 -49.77 10.01 -29.68
C ASP A 572 -50.27 9.42 -28.37
N HIS A 573 -49.38 9.16 -27.42
CA HIS A 573 -49.66 8.69 -26.07
C HIS A 573 -48.88 9.53 -25.05
N ASP A 574 -49.50 9.81 -23.89
CA ASP A 574 -48.91 10.65 -22.84
C ASP A 574 -47.99 9.89 -21.87
N GLY A 575 -47.85 8.58 -22.08
CA GLY A 575 -46.99 7.70 -21.29
C GLY A 575 -47.55 7.35 -19.92
N THR A 576 -48.85 7.57 -19.67
CA THR A 576 -49.47 7.28 -18.36
C THR A 576 -50.07 5.89 -18.26
N ASN A 577 -50.09 5.33 -17.05
CA ASN A 577 -50.76 4.06 -16.68
C ASN A 577 -50.43 2.89 -17.63
N ILE A 578 -49.15 2.57 -17.76
CA ILE A 578 -48.66 1.51 -18.66
C ILE A 578 -49.01 0.14 -18.06
N THR A 579 -49.84 -0.64 -18.74
CA THR A 579 -50.26 -1.99 -18.31
C THR A 579 -49.96 -3.08 -19.35
N GLU A 580 -49.34 -2.72 -20.47
CA GLU A 580 -48.89 -3.63 -21.53
C GLU A 580 -47.79 -2.94 -22.36
N ASN A 581 -47.06 -3.73 -23.16
CA ASN A 581 -46.08 -3.17 -24.10
C ASN A 581 -46.76 -2.17 -25.03
N THR A 582 -46.26 -0.94 -25.05
CA THR A 582 -46.92 0.20 -25.69
C THR A 582 -45.99 0.80 -26.74
N THR A 583 -46.48 0.97 -27.97
CA THR A 583 -45.76 1.71 -29.02
C THR A 583 -46.32 3.12 -29.11
N VAL A 584 -45.49 4.13 -28.90
CA VAL A 584 -45.83 5.55 -28.92
C VAL A 584 -45.26 6.19 -30.19
N ASN A 585 -46.12 6.68 -31.08
CA ASN A 585 -45.72 7.22 -32.38
C ASN A 585 -45.67 8.74 -32.38
N ALA A 586 -44.67 9.30 -33.06
CA ALA A 586 -44.61 10.73 -33.32
C ALA A 586 -45.67 11.14 -34.35
N VAL A 587 -46.57 12.04 -33.95
CA VAL A 587 -47.57 12.68 -34.80
C VAL A 587 -47.10 14.07 -35.15
N TYR A 588 -46.93 14.32 -36.45
CA TYR A 588 -46.48 15.60 -36.98
C TYR A 588 -47.65 16.38 -37.57
N THR A 589 -47.91 17.57 -37.04
CA THR A 589 -48.89 18.51 -37.59
C THR A 589 -48.14 19.65 -38.27
N GLU A 590 -48.57 20.07 -39.47
CA GLU A 590 -47.93 21.18 -40.17
C GLU A 590 -47.83 22.39 -39.22
N ALA A 591 -46.62 22.91 -39.08
CA ALA A 591 -46.40 24.12 -38.31
C ALA A 591 -47.25 25.21 -38.96
N PRO A 592 -47.96 26.04 -38.18
CA PRO A 592 -48.72 27.14 -38.75
C PRO A 592 -47.76 27.96 -39.60
N VAL A 593 -48.06 28.04 -40.90
CA VAL A 593 -47.35 28.93 -41.81
C VAL A 593 -47.39 30.30 -41.13
N PRO A 594 -46.24 30.89 -40.73
CA PRO A 594 -46.26 32.25 -40.22
C PRO A 594 -46.97 33.07 -41.29
N GLU A 595 -47.99 33.87 -40.90
CA GLU A 595 -48.80 34.65 -41.84
C GLU A 595 -47.90 35.10 -42.98
N THR A 596 -48.12 34.53 -44.17
CA THR A 596 -47.32 34.89 -45.33
C THR A 596 -47.36 36.40 -45.40
N GLY A 597 -46.18 37.00 -45.49
CA GLY A 597 -45.97 38.45 -45.62
C GLY A 597 -46.55 39.04 -46.90
N ASP A 598 -47.64 38.50 -47.43
CA ASP A 598 -48.46 39.09 -48.48
C ASP A 598 -49.12 40.38 -47.98
N ASN A 599 -49.36 40.53 -46.66
CA ASN A 599 -49.95 41.75 -46.09
C ASN A 599 -48.92 42.84 -45.76
N ILE A 600 -47.66 42.48 -45.49
CA ILE A 600 -46.56 43.44 -45.29
C ILE A 600 -46.01 43.94 -46.63
N ASN A 601 -45.99 43.10 -47.67
CA ASN A 601 -45.58 43.53 -49.01
C ASN A 601 -46.66 44.37 -49.71
N ILE A 602 -47.96 44.10 -49.58
CA ILE A 602 -48.98 44.95 -50.19
C ILE A 602 -49.00 46.35 -49.57
N THR A 603 -48.85 46.50 -48.25
CA THR A 603 -48.77 47.83 -47.62
C THR A 603 -47.49 48.58 -47.99
N MET A 604 -46.34 47.89 -48.12
CA MET A 604 -45.09 48.49 -48.59
C MET A 604 -45.14 48.89 -50.08
N TRP A 605 -45.74 48.05 -50.95
CA TRP A 605 -45.96 48.35 -52.36
C TRP A 605 -47.01 49.45 -52.57
N VAL A 606 -48.09 49.49 -51.80
CA VAL A 606 -49.09 50.58 -51.83
C VAL A 606 -48.48 51.89 -51.33
N ALA A 607 -47.64 51.86 -50.28
CA ALA A 607 -46.90 53.04 -49.83
C ALA A 607 -45.88 53.53 -50.89
N MET A 608 -45.16 52.62 -51.57
CA MET A 608 -44.27 52.97 -52.70
C MET A 608 -45.03 53.48 -53.94
N MET A 609 -46.22 52.96 -54.25
CA MET A 609 -47.07 53.45 -55.33
C MET A 609 -47.68 54.83 -55.01
N LEU A 610 -48.05 55.08 -53.75
CA LEU A 610 -48.53 56.40 -53.31
C LEU A 610 -47.39 57.45 -53.29
N LEU A 611 -46.17 57.06 -52.91
CA LEU A 611 -44.97 57.93 -52.97
C LEU A 611 -44.53 58.23 -54.41
N SER A 612 -44.60 57.26 -55.33
CA SER A 612 -44.29 57.48 -56.76
C SER A 612 -45.39 58.25 -57.50
N GLY A 613 -46.66 58.12 -57.07
CA GLY A 613 -47.77 58.97 -57.50
C GLY A 613 -47.62 60.44 -57.09
N LEU A 614 -47.18 60.72 -55.86
CA LEU A 614 -46.86 62.08 -55.42
C LEU A 614 -45.68 62.69 -56.21
N GLY A 615 -44.67 61.88 -56.55
CA GLY A 615 -43.53 62.28 -57.38
C GLY A 615 -43.93 62.73 -58.79
N MET A 616 -44.90 62.06 -59.42
CA MET A 616 -45.43 62.45 -60.74
C MET A 616 -46.29 63.73 -60.69
N VAL A 617 -47.02 63.99 -59.60
CA VAL A 617 -47.79 65.24 -59.43
C VAL A 617 -46.86 66.43 -59.16
N ILE A 618 -45.79 66.26 -58.37
CA ILE A 618 -44.77 67.29 -58.13
C ILE A 618 -43.95 67.56 -59.40
N ALA A 619 -43.60 66.53 -60.18
CA ALA A 619 -42.91 66.70 -61.47
C ALA A 619 -43.79 67.41 -62.52
N THR A 620 -45.11 67.17 -62.54
CA THR A 620 -46.05 67.84 -63.45
C THR A 620 -46.28 69.31 -63.04
N ILE A 621 -46.31 69.62 -61.73
CA ILE A 621 -46.36 71.00 -61.23
C ILE A 621 -45.04 71.74 -61.48
N TYR A 622 -43.88 71.08 -61.33
CA TYR A 622 -42.56 71.65 -61.66
C TYR A 622 -42.39 71.89 -63.16
N TYR A 623 -42.85 70.96 -64.02
CA TYR A 623 -42.77 71.11 -65.47
C TYR A 623 -43.73 72.18 -66.02
N ARG A 624 -44.90 72.40 -65.39
CA ARG A 624 -45.77 73.54 -65.69
C ARG A 624 -45.23 74.89 -65.21
N LYS A 625 -44.39 74.92 -64.16
CA LYS A 625 -43.79 76.17 -63.64
C LYS A 625 -42.54 76.61 -64.43
N LYS A 626 -41.87 75.70 -65.16
CA LYS A 626 -40.68 76.00 -65.98
C LYS A 626 -40.99 76.44 -67.43
N ARG A 627 -42.27 76.64 -67.77
CA ARG A 627 -42.72 77.18 -69.07
C ARG A 627 -43.20 78.64 -69.00
N LEU A 628 -42.89 79.33 -67.90
CA LEU A 628 -43.12 80.76 -67.69
C LEU A 628 -41.89 81.50 -67.15
N ILE A 629 -40.69 81.09 -67.59
CA ILE A 629 -39.52 81.95 -67.88
C ILE A 629 -38.80 81.35 -69.09
#